data_AF-A0A8S9RC26-F1
#
_entry.id   AF-A0A8S9RC26-F1
#
_cell.length_a   1.000
_cell.length_b   1.000
_cell.length_c   1.000
_cell.angle_alpha   90.00
_cell.angle_beta   90.00
_cell.angle_gamma   90.00
#
_symmetry.space_group_name_H-M   'P 1'
#
loop_
_entity.id
_entity.type
_entity.pdbx_description
1 polymer ?
#
loop_
_entity_poly.entity_id
_entity_poly.type
_entity_poly.pdbx_seq_one_letter_code
_entity_poly.pdbx_strand_id
1 'polypeptide(L)' 'MIMEEKDMKLEYVKLALDMVMMVHTSTGKERTLKEWDFVIKEAGFARYEVRDIDDVQSVIIAYRS' A
#
# COMPACT_ATOMS: atom_id res chain seq x y z
N MET A 1 -9.91 -17.62 13.02
CA MET A 1 -9.03 -17.43 14.20
C MET A 1 -7.58 -17.10 13.83
N ILE A 2 -6.75 -18.02 13.32
CA ILE A 2 -5.33 -17.70 13.02
C ILE A 2 -5.18 -16.62 11.93
N MET A 3 -5.99 -16.68 10.87
CA MET A 3 -5.96 -15.69 9.78
C MET A 3 -6.44 -14.30 10.22
N GLU A 4 -7.54 -14.25 10.99
CA GLU A 4 -8.08 -12.99 11.52
C GLU A 4 -7.13 -12.29 12.50
N GLU A 5 -6.38 -13.06 13.31
CA GLU A 5 -5.36 -12.49 14.20
C GLU A 5 -4.16 -11.93 13.43
N LYS A 6 -3.77 -12.59 12.34
CA LYS A 6 -2.72 -12.10 11.43
C LYS A 6 -3.15 -10.80 10.76
N ASP A 7 -4.36 -10.76 10.20
CA ASP A 7 -4.90 -9.58 9.51
C ASP A 7 -4.99 -8.37 10.45
N MET A 8 -5.45 -8.59 11.69
CA MET A 8 -5.50 -7.54 12.73
C MET A 8 -4.11 -7.00 13.11
N LYS A 9 -3.11 -7.88 13.22
CA LYS A 9 -1.72 -7.46 13.47
C LYS A 9 -1.16 -6.65 12.30
N LEU A 10 -1.44 -7.06 11.07
CA LEU A 10 -1.00 -6.33 9.87
C LEU A 10 -1.66 -4.94 9.76
N GLU A 11 -2.93 -4.81 10.16
CA GLU A 11 -3.61 -3.52 10.23
C GLU A 11 -2.94 -2.57 11.23
N TYR A 12 -2.60 -3.07 12.43
CA TYR A 12 -1.86 -2.28 13.42
C TYR A 12 -0.50 -1.81 12.90
N VAL A 13 0.25 -2.70 12.23
CA VAL A 13 1.56 -2.37 11.66
C VAL A 13 1.43 -1.29 10.57
N LYS A 14 0.41 -1.35 9.72
CA LYS A 14 0.14 -0.32 8.70
C LYS A 14 -0.09 1.06 9.32
N LEU A 15 -0.85 1.14 10.40
CA LEU A 15 -1.08 2.41 11.12
C LEU A 15 0.21 2.94 11.76
N ALA A 16 1.01 2.07 12.37
CA ALA A 16 2.30 2.46 12.94
C ALA A 16 3.26 2.99 11.86
N LEU A 17 3.30 2.36 10.68
CA LEU A 17 4.10 2.83 9.55
C LEU A 17 3.61 4.17 8.99
N ASP A 18 2.30 4.42 8.94
CA ASP A 18 1.77 5.72 8.51
C ASP A 18 2.23 6.85 9.44
N MET A 19 2.26 6.61 10.76
CA MET A 19 2.82 7.56 11.73
C MET A 19 4.33 7.75 11.53
N VAL A 20 5.08 6.68 11.25
CA VAL A 20 6.52 6.76 10.94
C VAL A 20 6.74 7.63 9.70
N MET A 21 5.95 7.44 8.64
CA MET A 21 6.03 8.25 7.42
C MET A 21 5.74 9.73 7.71
N MET A 22 4.73 10.03 8.53
CA MET A 22 4.39 11.41 8.94
C MET A 22 5.52 12.08 9.73
N VAL A 23 6.21 11.35 10.62
CA VAL A 23 7.29 11.90 11.46
C VAL A 23 8.60 12.06 10.69
N HIS A 24 8.93 11.10 9.83
CA HIS A 24 10.24 11.03 9.17
C HIS A 24 10.29 11.62 7.76
N THR A 25 9.14 11.96 7.17
CA THR A 25 9.07 12.57 5.84
C THR A 25 8.17 13.81 5.87
N SER A 26 8.38 14.76 4.97
CA SER A 26 7.59 16.00 4.97
C SER A 26 6.14 15.83 4.49
N THR A 27 5.88 14.82 3.64
CA THR A 27 4.56 14.60 3.00
C THR A 27 4.24 13.13 2.71
N GLY A 28 5.07 12.20 3.19
CA GLY A 28 4.87 10.78 2.99
C GLY A 28 3.77 10.22 3.88
N LYS A 29 3.15 9.15 3.40
CA LYS A 29 2.07 8.42 4.05
C LYS A 29 1.91 7.04 3.43
N GLU A 30 1.26 6.13 4.15
CA GLU A 30 0.73 4.91 3.56
C GLU A 30 -0.47 5.23 2.67
N ARG A 31 -0.61 4.51 1.55
CA ARG A 31 -1.66 4.76 0.55
C ARG A 31 -2.63 3.61 0.47
N THR A 32 -3.91 3.97 0.39
CA THR A 32 -4.98 3.04 0.01
C THR A 32 -4.87 2.66 -1.46
N LEU A 33 -5.53 1.56 -1.86
CA LEU A 33 -5.60 1.16 -3.27
C LEU A 33 -6.23 2.23 -4.17
N LYS A 34 -7.19 3.01 -3.65
CA LYS A 34 -7.81 4.12 -4.39
C LYS A 34 -6.80 5.24 -4.69
N GLU A 35 -5.90 5.52 -3.77
CA GLU A 35 -4.86 6.55 -3.95
C GLU A 35 -3.75 6.05 -4.86
N TRP A 36 -3.39 4.77 -4.77
CA TRP A 36 -2.50 4.15 -5.74
C TRP A 36 -3.10 4.16 -7.15
N ASP A 37 -4.38 3.82 -7.31
CA ASP A 37 -5.10 3.90 -8.58
C ASP A 37 -4.99 5.27 -9.22
N PHE A 38 -5.24 6.32 -8.43
CA PHE A 38 -5.10 7.70 -8.88
C PHE A 38 -3.68 8.03 -9.34
N VAL A 39 -2.66 7.80 -8.48
CA VAL A 39 -1.26 8.15 -8.80
C VAL A 39 -0.76 7.40 -10.05
N ILE A 40 -1.13 6.13 -10.19
CA ILE A 40 -0.68 5.29 -11.31
C ILE A 40 -1.32 5.74 -12.62
N LYS A 41 -2.62 6.05 -12.62
CA LYS A 41 -3.34 6.53 -13.80
C LYS A 41 -2.87 7.92 -14.23
N GLU A 42 -2.72 8.84 -13.28
CA GLU A 42 -2.20 10.19 -13.57
C GLU A 42 -0.75 10.17 -14.07
N ALA A 43 0.03 9.14 -13.70
CA ALA A 43 1.36 8.92 -14.26
C ALA A 43 1.36 8.32 -15.70
N GLY A 44 0.19 8.02 -16.27
CA GLY A 44 0.04 7.55 -17.66
C GLY A 44 0.13 6.03 -17.86
N PHE A 45 0.07 5.23 -16.79
CA PHE A 45 0.00 3.77 -16.93
C PHE A 45 -1.42 3.32 -17.29
N ALA A 46 -1.52 2.33 -18.19
CA ALA A 46 -2.81 1.87 -18.70
C ALA A 46 -3.57 0.96 -17.72
N ARG A 47 -2.82 0.16 -16.96
CA ARG A 47 -3.36 -0.79 -15.96
C ARG A 47 -2.29 -1.14 -14.94
N TYR A 48 -2.72 -1.68 -13.80
CA TYR A 48 -1.84 -2.28 -12.81
C TYR A 48 -2.50 -3.49 -12.16
N GLU A 49 -1.68 -4.34 -11.55
CA GLU A 49 -2.13 -5.37 -10.62
C GLU A 49 -1.39 -5.25 -9.28
N VAL A 50 -2.02 -5.73 -8.22
CA VAL A 50 -1.44 -5.78 -6.88
C VAL A 50 -1.31 -7.25 -6.49
N ARG A 51 -0.10 -7.67 -6.13
CA ARG A 51 0.18 -9.04 -5.68
C ARG A 51 0.47 -9.03 -4.18
N ASP A 52 -0.31 -9.82 -3.45
CA ASP A 52 0.00 -10.18 -2.08
C ASP A 52 1.24 -11.10 -2.06
N ILE A 53 2.15 -10.84 -1.13
CA ILE A 53 3.40 -11.56 -0.94
C ILE A 53 3.51 -12.13 0.48
N ASP A 54 2.40 -12.21 1.21
CA ASP A 54 2.30 -12.66 2.59
C ASP A 54 3.10 -11.80 3.60
N ASP A 55 3.22 -10.51 3.31
CA ASP A 55 3.95 -9.51 4.10
C ASP A 55 3.09 -8.25 4.32
N VAL A 56 3.57 -7.31 5.14
CA VAL A 56 2.97 -5.98 5.35
C VAL A 56 2.86 -5.21 4.03
N GLN A 57 3.84 -5.40 3.14
CA GLN A 57 3.93 -4.77 1.83
C GLN A 57 3.28 -5.64 0.74
N SER A 58 2.90 -5.00 -0.36
CA SER A 58 2.45 -5.67 -1.57
C SER A 58 3.27 -5.21 -2.77
N VAL A 59 3.30 -6.02 -3.83
CA VAL A 59 3.96 -5.65 -5.09
C VAL A 59 2.93 -5.05 -6.03
N ILE A 60 3.18 -3.82 -6.50
CA ILE A 60 2.38 -3.17 -7.54
C ILE A 60 3.13 -3.30 -8.87
N ILE A 61 2.50 -3.92 -9.87
CA ILE A 61 3.04 -4.05 -11.23
C ILE A 61 2.22 -3.17 -12.16
N ALA A 62 2.80 -2.09 -12.65
CA ALA A 62 2.16 -1.14 -13.56
C ALA A 62 2.61 -1.37 -15.01
N TYR A 63 1.66 -1.38 -15.93
CA TYR A 63 1.89 -1.68 -17.34
C TYR A 63 1.73 -0.42 -18.20
N ARG A 64 2.72 -0.16 -19.05
CA ARG A 64 2.59 0.83 -20.12
C ARG A 64 1.62 0.31 -21.19
N SER A 65 0.98 1.25 -21.88
CA SER A 65 0.21 1.01 -23.10
C SER A 65 1.10 0.60 -24.26
#